data_AF-A0A7C1KZ27-F1
#
_entry.id   AF-A0A7C1KZ27-F1
#
_cell.length_a   1.000
_cell.length_b   1.000
_cell.length_c   1.000
_cell.angle_alpha   90.00
_cell.angle_beta   90.00
_cell.angle_gamma   90.00
#
_symmetry.space_group_name_H-M   'P 1'
#
loop_
_entity.id
_entity.type
_entity.pdbx_description
1 polymer ?
#
loop_
_entity_poly.entity_id
_entity_poly.type
_entity_poly.pdbx_seq_one_letter_code
_entity_poly.pdbx_strand_id
1 'polypeptide(L)'
;MRKYKDRMFINKEWLFDELDEENLRQISKWGIQERTAFEWLAFTMEELGELAEAINENHYREGPKEKVISEAFHVATLALKIAEMFKASEE
;
A
#
# COMPACT_ATOMS: atom_id res chain seq x y z
N MET A 1 11.83 -5.48 -22.55
CA MET A 1 10.99 -5.27 -21.36
C MET A 1 11.80 -5.55 -20.10
N ARG A 2 11.82 -4.63 -19.13
CA ARG A 2 12.50 -4.84 -17.84
C ARG A 2 11.78 -5.95 -17.06
N LYS A 3 12.54 -6.91 -16.52
CA LYS A 3 12.01 -7.99 -15.68
C LYS A 3 12.36 -7.71 -14.22
N TYR A 4 11.44 -8.04 -13.32
CA TYR A 4 11.65 -7.98 -11.87
C TYR A 4 11.72 -9.41 -11.31
N LYS A 5 12.62 -9.64 -10.36
CA LYS A 5 12.80 -10.95 -9.71
C LYS A 5 12.14 -10.90 -8.35
N ASP A 6 11.29 -11.89 -8.05
CA ASP A 6 10.80 -12.08 -6.68
C ASP A 6 11.98 -12.25 -5.72
N ARG A 7 12.01 -11.41 -4.70
CA ARG A 7 13.07 -11.35 -3.70
C ARG A 7 12.70 -12.09 -2.41
N MET A 8 11.54 -12.75 -2.33
CA MET A 8 11.11 -13.56 -1.18
C MET A 8 11.16 -12.80 0.16
N PHE A 9 10.98 -11.48 0.12
CA PHE A 9 11.15 -10.59 1.27
C PHE A 9 12.48 -10.78 2.04
N ILE A 10 13.60 -11.08 1.33
CA ILE A 10 14.91 -11.31 1.97
C ILE A 10 15.37 -10.16 2.89
N ASN A 11 14.99 -8.93 2.55
CA ASN A 11 15.25 -7.75 3.37
C ASN A 11 13.90 -7.27 3.89
N LYS A 12 13.38 -7.92 4.92
CA LYS A 12 12.05 -7.62 5.46
C LYS A 12 12.02 -6.37 6.36
N GLU A 13 13.15 -6.02 6.98
CA GLU A 13 13.24 -4.90 7.92
C GLU A 13 12.79 -3.59 7.28
N TRP A 14 13.42 -3.16 6.19
CA TRP A 14 13.00 -1.94 5.49
C TRP A 14 11.56 -1.99 4.98
N LEU A 15 11.02 -3.17 4.63
CA LEU A 15 9.62 -3.29 4.22
C LEU A 15 8.66 -3.00 5.37
N PHE A 16 9.00 -3.45 6.58
CA PHE A 16 8.20 -3.17 7.76
C PHE A 16 8.39 -1.73 8.24
N ASP A 17 9.60 -1.18 8.13
CA ASP A 17 9.87 0.22 8.47
C ASP A 17 9.06 1.17 7.57
N GLU A 18 9.10 0.98 6.24
CA GLU A 18 8.31 1.79 5.29
C GLU A 18 6.79 1.62 5.49
N LEU A 19 6.35 0.42 5.84
CA LEU A 19 4.95 0.15 6.14
C LEU A 19 4.49 0.91 7.40
N ASP A 20 5.32 0.95 8.44
CA ASP A 20 5.01 1.70 9.67
C ASP A 20 5.02 3.21 9.41
N GLU A 21 6.01 3.70 8.66
CA GLU A 21 6.08 5.10 8.24
C GLU A 21 4.83 5.52 7.45
N GLU A 22 4.39 4.69 6.49
CA GLU A 22 3.18 4.95 5.71
C GLU A 22 1.92 4.92 6.59
N ASN A 23 1.81 3.95 7.50
CA ASN A 23 0.70 3.90 8.45
C ASN A 23 0.62 5.17 9.31
N LEU A 24 1.75 5.61 9.87
CA LEU A 24 1.85 6.83 10.66
C LEU A 24 1.51 8.07 9.84
N ARG A 25 1.96 8.14 8.59
CA ARG A 25 1.62 9.23 7.66
C ARG A 25 0.11 9.28 7.39
N GLN A 26 -0.54 8.13 7.13
CA GLN A 26 -1.99 8.08 6.93
C GLN A 26 -2.75 8.51 8.18
N ILE A 27 -2.34 8.05 9.37
CA ILE A 27 -2.92 8.48 10.65
C ILE A 27 -2.72 9.99 10.85
N SER A 28 -1.54 10.53 10.54
CA SER A 28 -1.30 11.96 10.63
C SER A 28 -2.14 12.77 9.66
N LYS A 29 -2.41 12.25 8.45
CA LYS A 29 -3.14 12.96 7.39
C LYS A 29 -4.65 12.91 7.58
N TRP A 30 -5.16 11.74 7.96
CA TRP A 30 -6.59 11.46 7.98
C TRP A 30 -7.14 11.17 9.38
N GLY A 31 -6.28 11.01 10.38
CA GLY A 31 -6.69 10.55 11.71
C GLY A 31 -7.07 9.07 11.73
N ILE A 32 -7.56 8.62 12.88
CA ILE A 32 -8.18 7.30 13.03
C ILE A 32 -9.55 7.36 12.36
N GLN A 33 -9.81 6.42 11.45
CA GLN A 33 -11.04 6.38 10.65
C GLN A 33 -11.93 5.21 11.09
N GLU A 34 -13.23 5.47 11.21
CA GLU A 34 -14.26 4.45 11.40
C GLU A 34 -15.13 4.40 10.14
N ARG A 35 -15.02 3.31 9.38
CA ARG A 35 -15.65 3.14 8.07
C ARG A 35 -16.11 1.71 7.88
N THR A 36 -17.06 1.52 6.99
CA THR A 36 -17.51 0.19 6.59
C THR A 36 -16.42 -0.58 5.85
N ALA A 37 -16.47 -1.92 5.89
CA ALA A 37 -15.56 -2.75 5.12
C ALA A 37 -15.60 -2.44 3.60
N PHE A 38 -16.76 -2.02 3.09
CA PHE A 38 -16.92 -1.58 1.71
C PHE A 38 -16.12 -0.30 1.40
N GLU A 39 -16.20 0.71 2.27
CA GLU A 39 -15.43 1.95 2.09
C GLU A 39 -13.92 1.68 2.17
N TRP A 40 -13.47 0.82 3.09
CA TRP A 40 -12.06 0.42 3.16
C TRP A 40 -11.58 -0.32 1.90
N LEU A 41 -12.43 -1.21 1.35
CA LEU A 41 -12.15 -1.84 0.06
C LEU A 41 -12.10 -0.81 -1.06
N ALA A 42 -13.01 0.17 -1.08
CA ALA A 42 -13.02 1.23 -2.08
C ALA A 42 -11.71 2.06 -2.05
N PHE A 43 -11.24 2.46 -0.86
CA PHE A 43 -9.94 3.14 -0.73
C PHE A 43 -8.78 2.26 -1.20
N THR A 44 -8.80 0.96 -0.86
CA THR A 44 -7.76 0.03 -1.32
C THR A 44 -7.75 -0.09 -2.84
N MET A 45 -8.92 -0.08 -3.48
CA MET A 45 -9.05 -0.12 -4.94
C MET A 45 -8.55 1.16 -5.61
N GLU A 46 -8.74 2.32 -4.98
CA GLU A 46 -8.20 3.60 -5.44
C GLU A 46 -6.67 3.57 -5.45
N GLU A 47 -6.04 3.18 -4.34
CA GLU A 47 -4.57 3.06 -4.26
C GLU A 47 -4.01 1.98 -5.21
N LEU A 48 -4.75 0.90 -5.46
CA LEU A 48 -4.36 -0.09 -6.46
C LEU A 48 -4.40 0.48 -7.88
N GLY A 49 -5.34 1.38 -8.16
CA GLY A 49 -5.39 2.15 -9.40
C GLY A 49 -4.18 3.06 -9.55
N GLU A 50 -3.82 3.80 -8.50
CA GLU A 50 -2.61 4.65 -8.49
C GLU A 50 -1.33 3.83 -8.70
N LEU A 51 -1.23 2.65 -8.08
CA LEU A 51 -0.10 1.74 -8.29
C LEU A 51 -0.02 1.26 -9.75
N ALA A 52 -1.16 0.92 -10.35
CA ALA A 52 -1.22 0.52 -11.76
C ALA A 52 -0.76 1.66 -12.68
N GLU A 53 -1.18 2.89 -12.41
CA GLU A 53 -0.72 4.08 -13.12
C GLU A 53 0.79 4.30 -12.94
N ALA A 54 1.30 4.26 -11.71
CA ALA A 54 2.72 4.45 -11.40
C ALA A 54 3.61 3.43 -12.13
N ILE A 55 3.19 2.16 -12.18
CA ILE A 55 3.90 1.11 -12.93
C ILE A 55 3.87 1.43 -14.43
N ASN A 56 2.72 1.83 -14.96
CA ASN A 56 2.56 2.17 -16.38
C ASN A 56 3.45 3.36 -16.77
N GLU A 57 3.45 4.42 -15.97
CA GLU A 57 4.31 5.60 -16.12
C GLU A 57 5.80 5.22 -16.04
N ASN A 58 6.21 4.42 -15.05
CA ASN A 58 7.58 3.92 -14.96
C ASN A 58 7.99 3.08 -16.18
N HIS A 59 7.05 2.30 -16.72
CA HIS A 59 7.32 1.38 -17.82
C HIS A 59 7.46 2.08 -19.17
N TYR A 60 6.56 3.01 -19.48
CA TYR A 60 6.45 3.59 -20.82
C TYR A 60 6.92 5.05 -20.90
N ARG A 61 7.03 5.75 -19.77
CA ARG A 61 7.25 7.21 -19.70
C ARG A 61 8.37 7.60 -18.74
N GLU A 62 9.22 6.64 -18.36
CA GLU A 62 10.36 6.87 -17.45
C GLU A 62 9.96 7.49 -16.09
N GLY A 63 8.73 7.23 -15.64
CA GLY A 63 8.25 7.67 -14.34
C GLY A 63 9.14 7.19 -13.17
N PRO A 64 9.17 7.91 -12.04
CA PRO A 64 10.05 7.60 -10.90
C PRO A 64 9.70 6.24 -10.27
N LYS A 65 10.72 5.48 -9.84
CA LYS A 65 10.50 4.19 -9.15
C LYS A 65 9.95 4.40 -7.76
N GLU A 66 10.28 5.53 -7.16
CA GLU A 66 9.90 5.94 -5.81
C GLU A 66 8.37 6.05 -5.72
N LYS A 67 7.69 6.52 -6.78
CA LYS A 67 6.22 6.52 -6.85
C LYS A 67 5.65 5.10 -6.90
N VAL A 68 6.27 4.19 -7.65
CA VAL A 68 5.84 2.77 -7.64
C VAL A 68 5.97 2.16 -6.24
N ILE A 69 7.06 2.50 -5.53
CA ILE A 69 7.30 2.02 -4.17
C ILE A 69 6.25 2.61 -3.22
N SER A 70 6.00 3.92 -3.24
CA SER A 70 5.01 4.56 -2.36
C SER A 70 3.61 4.00 -2.56
N GLU A 71 3.16 3.86 -3.80
CA GLU A 71 1.82 3.33 -4.08
C GLU A 71 1.66 1.87 -3.65
N ALA A 72 2.74 1.07 -3.75
CA ALA A 72 2.70 -0.30 -3.25
C ALA A 72 2.52 -0.35 -1.72
N PHE A 73 3.14 0.58 -0.99
CA PHE A 73 2.96 0.69 0.46
C PHE A 73 1.60 1.27 0.86
N HIS A 74 1.04 2.20 0.09
CA HIS A 74 -0.34 2.65 0.32
C HIS A 74 -1.33 1.48 0.27
N VAL A 75 -1.25 0.66 -0.79
CA VAL A 75 -2.07 -0.54 -0.96
C VAL A 75 -1.85 -1.53 0.19
N ALA A 76 -0.59 -1.85 0.51
CA ALA A 76 -0.26 -2.79 1.57
C ALA A 76 -0.80 -2.34 2.94
N THR A 77 -0.67 -1.05 3.25
CA THR A 77 -1.16 -0.46 4.50
C THR A 77 -2.67 -0.61 4.64
N LEU A 78 -3.44 -0.28 3.60
CA LEU A 78 -4.89 -0.42 3.63
C LEU A 78 -5.33 -1.89 3.72
N ALA A 79 -4.68 -2.78 2.97
CA ALA A 79 -4.97 -4.22 3.01
C ALA A 79 -4.73 -4.82 4.40
N LEU A 80 -3.66 -4.42 5.10
CA LEU A 80 -3.36 -4.90 6.45
C LEU A 80 -4.31 -4.32 7.50
N LYS A 81 -4.73 -3.06 7.38
CA LYS A 81 -5.80 -2.49 8.23
C LYS A 81 -7.10 -3.26 8.10
N ILE A 82 -7.47 -3.68 6.88
CA ILE A 82 -8.62 -4.57 6.66
C ILE A 82 -8.43 -5.90 7.39
N ALA A 83 -7.28 -6.55 7.26
CA ALA A 83 -6.99 -7.80 7.96
C ALA A 83 -7.09 -7.63 9.49
N GLU A 84 -6.57 -6.54 10.04
CA GLU A 84 -6.65 -6.23 11.47
C GLU A 84 -8.10 -6.04 11.94
N MET A 85 -8.90 -5.24 11.24
CA MET A 85 -10.31 -5.01 11.59
C MET A 85 -11.11 -6.32 11.63
N PHE A 86 -10.92 -7.20 10.64
CA PHE A 86 -11.61 -8.49 10.62
C PHE A 86 -11.09 -9.43 11.69
N LYS A 87 -9.79 -9.40 12.01
CA LYS A 87 -9.23 -10.20 13.10
C LYS A 87 -9.74 -9.76 14.47
N ALA A 88 -9.88 -8.46 14.69
CA ALA A 88 -10.41 -7.88 15.92
C ALA A 88 -11.93 -8.12 16.09
N SER A 89 -12.66 -8.34 14.98
CA SER A 89 -14.10 -8.62 15.02
C SER A 89 -14.49 -10.05 15.42
N GLU A 90 -13.51 -10.93 15.64
CA GLU A 90 -13.71 -12.33 16.08
C GLU A 90 -13.76 -12.51 17.61
N GLU A 91 -13.85 -11.42 18.39
CA GLU A 91 -14.07 -11.40 19.85
C GLU A 91 -15.51 -10.95 20.18
#